data_AF-A0ABD6C685-F1
#
_entry.id   AF-A0ABD6C685-F1
#
_cell.length_a   1.000
_cell.length_b   1.000
_cell.length_c   1.000
_cell.angle_alpha   90.00
_cell.angle_beta   90.00
_cell.angle_gamma   90.00
#
_symmetry.space_group_name_H-M   'P 1'
#
loop_
_entity.id
_entity.type
_entity.pdbx_description
1 polymer ?
#
loop_
_entity_poly.entity_id
_entity_poly.type
_entity_poly.pdbx_seq_one_letter_code
_entity_poly.pdbx_strand_id
1 'polypeptide(L)'
;MSETDRSGRRYTRRRALLAVGTGLATALAGCSDAAQSTTATPSRSAPTTTSRTATTTDSPSTGTDTQLAESSEQLKTQFQSVQEATAEYQDTEAARADGYAVLGPYMDGMGWHFINQGYVSEAANTGLTREKPPLLTYVRTGDGLALGSIEYAVPVDAVDSELDLFADEGTPFTETWGTHHAATHVFATPDSMQRDANSFDLETLLTSENWSEYTPADASLSPGDTTTLNWGSTTGKQGERTMRTVDFVITHPELRTLHVWLHTDNPKGVFAETNPRFADGDGGHHHGGGGGHHRTTHQGS
;
A
#
# COMPACT_ATOMS: atom_id res chain seq x y z
N MET A 1 32.03 -5.62 3.97
CA MET A 1 33.34 -5.19 4.51
C MET A 1 33.09 -4.05 5.47
N SER A 2 33.32 -4.27 6.76
CA SER A 2 33.04 -3.28 7.81
C SER A 2 34.33 -2.51 8.12
N GLU A 3 34.31 -1.20 7.96
CA GLU A 3 35.36 -0.31 8.45
C GLU A 3 34.87 0.42 9.70
N THR A 4 35.66 0.37 10.76
CA THR A 4 35.46 1.12 12.01
C THR A 4 36.47 2.24 12.10
N ASP A 5 36.02 3.47 12.37
CA ASP A 5 36.90 4.58 12.75
C ASP A 5 37.29 4.49 14.24
N ARG A 6 38.39 5.18 14.61
CA ARG A 6 39.03 5.30 15.94
C ARG A 6 38.11 5.74 17.09
N SER A 7 36.87 6.13 16.82
CA SER A 7 35.85 6.47 17.83
C SER A 7 34.94 5.30 18.23
N GLY A 8 35.06 4.12 17.60
CA GLY A 8 34.27 2.94 17.98
C GLY A 8 32.76 3.02 17.69
N ARG A 9 32.29 4.09 17.05
CA ARG A 9 30.90 4.18 16.56
C ARG A 9 30.73 3.43 15.26
N ARG A 10 29.83 2.45 15.26
CA ARG A 10 29.31 1.82 14.04
C ARG A 10 28.40 2.83 13.35
N TYR A 11 28.80 3.31 12.18
CA TYR A 11 27.90 3.99 11.26
C TYR A 11 27.34 2.94 10.29
N THR A 12 26.03 2.72 10.34
CA THR A 12 25.31 2.10 9.24
C THR A 12 25.40 3.08 8.07
N ARG A 13 26.16 2.75 7.02
CA ARG A 13 26.10 3.50 5.77
C ARG A 13 24.67 3.33 5.24
N ARG A 14 23.82 4.34 5.43
CA ARG A 14 22.57 4.47 4.69
C ARG A 14 22.94 4.50 3.21
N ARG A 15 22.77 3.38 2.51
CA ARG A 15 22.79 3.38 1.05
C ARG A 15 21.52 4.09 0.64
N ALA A 16 21.65 5.29 0.10
CA ALA A 16 20.58 5.89 -0.67
C ALA A 16 20.25 4.92 -1.82
N LEU A 17 19.12 4.23 -1.71
CA LEU A 17 18.55 3.49 -2.83
C LEU A 17 18.01 4.54 -3.79
N LEU A 18 18.77 4.75 -4.88
CA LEU A 18 18.26 5.45 -6.05
C LEU A 18 17.18 4.56 -6.67
N ALA A 19 15.91 4.86 -6.39
CA ALA A 19 14.86 4.57 -7.36
C ALA A 19 15.16 5.44 -8.59
N VAL A 20 15.60 4.83 -9.68
CA VAL A 20 15.79 5.54 -10.95
C VAL A 20 14.40 5.72 -11.57
N GLY A 21 13.65 6.68 -11.04
CA GLY A 21 12.45 7.22 -11.67
C GLY A 21 12.85 8.47 -12.45
N THR A 22 12.76 8.43 -13.78
CA THR A 22 12.88 9.64 -14.60
C THR A 22 11.52 10.32 -14.64
N GLY A 23 11.33 11.35 -13.80
CA GLY A 23 10.12 12.18 -13.78
C GLY A 23 10.43 13.54 -13.15
N LEU A 24 10.28 14.60 -13.95
CA LEU A 24 10.64 15.99 -13.66
C LEU A 24 9.66 16.62 -12.65
N ALA A 25 10.12 17.28 -11.58
CA ALA A 25 9.29 18.17 -10.77
C ALA A 25 10.01 19.49 -10.47
N THR A 26 9.35 20.59 -10.82
CA THR A 26 9.84 21.97 -10.76
C THR A 26 9.61 22.58 -9.37
N ALA A 27 10.55 23.39 -8.90
CA ALA A 27 10.53 24.05 -7.60
C ALA A 27 9.49 25.18 -7.49
N LEU A 28 8.82 25.27 -6.35
CA LEU A 28 8.27 26.53 -5.84
C LEU A 28 8.73 26.77 -4.40
N ALA A 29 9.42 27.89 -4.23
CA ALA A 29 9.80 28.45 -2.96
C ALA A 29 8.60 29.19 -2.33
N GLY A 30 8.43 29.04 -1.03
CA GLY A 30 7.47 29.81 -0.23
C GLY A 30 7.94 29.87 1.22
N CYS A 31 8.65 30.94 1.57
CA CYS A 31 9.07 31.25 2.93
C CYS A 31 7.87 31.59 3.82
N SER A 32 7.92 31.22 5.10
CA SER A 32 7.49 32.06 6.22
C SER A 32 8.07 31.56 7.53
N ASP A 33 8.93 32.40 8.10
CA ASP A 33 9.34 32.44 9.51
C ASP A 33 8.13 32.69 10.41
N ALA A 34 8.10 32.10 11.61
CA ALA A 34 7.88 32.86 12.85
C ALA A 34 7.93 31.98 14.13
N ALA A 35 8.80 32.45 15.03
CA ALA A 35 8.60 32.59 16.47
C ALA A 35 8.81 31.39 17.41
N GLN A 36 9.98 31.49 18.05
CA GLN A 36 10.38 30.99 19.37
C GLN A 36 9.37 31.31 20.49
N SER A 37 9.33 30.47 21.54
CA SER A 37 9.68 30.88 22.93
C SER A 37 9.40 29.78 23.96
N THR A 38 10.47 29.28 24.59
CA THR A 38 10.84 29.41 26.02
C THR A 38 10.20 28.44 27.01
N THR A 39 11.04 27.48 27.39
CA THR A 39 11.37 26.99 28.74
C THR A 39 10.75 27.72 29.94
N ALA A 40 10.19 26.96 30.89
CA ALA A 40 10.33 27.24 32.33
C ALA A 40 9.99 26.01 33.19
N THR A 41 10.98 25.54 33.96
CA THR A 41 10.83 24.67 35.13
C THR A 41 11.18 25.50 36.37
N PRO A 42 10.45 25.32 37.49
CA PRO A 42 11.13 25.08 38.78
C PRO A 42 10.41 23.98 39.60
N SER A 43 11.11 22.99 40.17
CA SER A 43 11.86 22.98 41.44
C SER A 43 11.03 22.77 42.74
N ARG A 44 11.05 21.52 43.22
CA ARG A 44 11.45 21.04 44.58
C ARG A 44 10.69 21.50 45.85
N SER A 45 10.04 20.56 46.56
CA SER A 45 10.46 20.00 47.88
C SER A 45 9.33 19.39 48.74
N ALA A 46 9.38 18.07 48.95
CA ALA A 46 9.35 17.28 50.22
C ALA A 46 8.13 17.38 51.21
N PRO A 47 8.08 16.52 52.27
CA PRO A 47 7.42 15.22 52.28
C PRO A 47 6.27 15.13 53.30
N THR A 48 5.40 14.13 53.20
CA THR A 48 4.48 13.79 54.31
C THR A 48 4.33 12.28 54.45
N THR A 49 4.82 11.78 55.58
CA THR A 49 4.59 10.43 56.09
C THR A 49 3.16 10.34 56.60
N THR A 50 2.37 9.36 56.15
CA THR A 50 1.28 8.78 56.95
C THR A 50 1.08 7.33 56.54
N SER A 51 1.26 6.44 57.51
CA SER A 51 1.00 5.01 57.40
C SER A 51 -0.50 4.70 57.49
N ARG A 52 -0.82 3.48 57.02
CA ARG A 52 -1.94 2.62 57.41
C ARG A 52 -3.17 2.72 56.49
N THR A 53 -3.43 1.67 55.71
CA THR A 53 -4.26 0.52 56.09
C THR A 53 -4.33 -0.42 54.88
N ALA A 54 -3.87 -1.66 55.03
CA ALA A 54 -4.05 -2.70 54.02
C ALA A 54 -5.54 -3.04 53.94
N THR A 55 -6.19 -2.52 52.90
CA THR A 55 -7.52 -2.95 52.47
C THR A 55 -7.28 -3.89 51.30
N THR A 56 -7.72 -5.13 51.43
CA THR A 56 -7.84 -6.11 50.35
C THR A 56 -8.47 -5.43 49.13
N THR A 57 -7.64 -5.14 48.14
CA THR A 57 -8.07 -4.59 46.85
C THR A 57 -8.53 -5.77 46.02
N ASP A 58 -9.84 -5.90 45.92
CA ASP A 58 -10.47 -6.52 44.76
C ASP A 58 -9.98 -5.72 43.55
N SER A 59 -9.13 -6.33 42.72
CA SER A 59 -8.54 -5.66 41.55
C SER A 59 -9.64 -5.27 40.58
N PRO A 60 -9.79 -3.99 40.20
CA PRO A 60 -10.73 -3.62 39.16
C PRO A 60 -10.19 -4.12 37.82
N SER A 61 -10.98 -4.94 37.13
CA SER A 61 -10.85 -5.26 35.70
C SER A 61 -10.94 -4.00 34.78
N THR A 62 -11.12 -2.81 35.36
CA THR A 62 -11.45 -1.56 34.68
C THR A 62 -10.31 -1.00 33.83
N GLY A 63 -9.05 -1.37 34.10
CA GLY A 63 -7.90 -0.85 33.37
C GLY A 63 -7.85 -1.32 31.91
N THR A 64 -8.16 -2.60 31.67
CA THR A 64 -8.12 -3.21 30.33
C THR A 64 -9.29 -2.75 29.47
N ASP A 65 -10.49 -2.62 30.04
CA ASP A 65 -11.68 -2.17 29.31
C ASP A 65 -11.56 -0.70 28.87
N THR A 66 -10.92 0.14 29.69
CA THR A 66 -10.68 1.56 29.36
C THR A 66 -9.65 1.69 28.25
N GLN A 67 -8.55 0.95 28.34
CA GLN A 67 -7.50 0.95 27.32
C GLN A 67 -8.02 0.46 25.95
N LEU A 68 -8.84 -0.60 25.94
CA LEU A 68 -9.47 -1.09 24.72
C LEU A 68 -10.39 -0.06 24.06
N ALA A 69 -11.19 0.64 24.87
CA ALA A 69 -12.10 1.68 24.37
C ALA A 69 -11.30 2.86 23.77
N GLU A 70 -10.20 3.26 24.42
CA GLU A 70 -9.30 4.31 23.93
C GLU A 70 -8.63 3.90 22.60
N SER A 71 -8.04 2.70 22.52
CA SER A 71 -7.46 2.19 21.25
C SER A 71 -8.49 2.13 20.14
N SER A 72 -9.71 1.65 20.44
CA SER A 72 -10.78 1.54 19.44
C SER A 72 -11.20 2.90 18.87
N GLU A 73 -11.34 3.94 19.71
CA GLU A 73 -11.67 5.29 19.25
C GLU A 73 -10.50 5.95 18.50
N GLN A 74 -9.26 5.68 18.93
CA GLN A 74 -8.08 6.16 18.24
C GLN A 74 -7.94 5.53 16.86
N LEU A 75 -8.12 4.21 16.74
CA LEU A 75 -8.11 3.48 15.46
C LEU A 75 -9.17 4.02 14.50
N LYS A 76 -10.39 4.21 14.99
CA LYS A 76 -11.48 4.77 14.20
C LYS A 76 -11.16 6.18 13.68
N THR A 77 -10.54 7.01 14.51
CA THR A 77 -10.09 8.35 14.11
C THR A 77 -9.00 8.28 13.04
N GLN A 78 -8.06 7.34 13.16
CA GLN A 78 -7.01 7.13 12.16
C GLN A 78 -7.59 6.63 10.83
N PHE A 79 -8.53 5.69 10.86
CA PHE A 79 -9.23 5.25 9.64
C PHE A 79 -9.98 6.38 8.96
N GLN A 80 -10.68 7.22 9.73
CA GLN A 80 -11.37 8.38 9.18
C GLN A 80 -10.38 9.37 8.53
N SER A 81 -9.25 9.65 9.17
CA SER A 81 -8.19 10.51 8.61
C SER A 81 -7.70 10.01 7.25
N VAL A 82 -7.43 8.70 7.15
CA VAL A 82 -6.97 8.08 5.89
C VAL A 82 -8.07 8.12 4.81
N GLN A 83 -9.32 7.82 5.18
CA GLN A 83 -10.45 7.91 4.25
C GLN A 83 -10.63 9.32 3.71
N GLU A 84 -10.55 10.35 4.56
CA GLU A 84 -10.65 11.75 4.15
C GLU A 84 -9.48 12.16 3.25
N ALA A 85 -8.25 11.79 3.60
CA ALA A 85 -7.05 12.10 2.82
C ALA A 85 -7.01 11.41 1.43
N THR A 86 -7.78 10.34 1.23
CA THR A 86 -7.80 9.56 -0.01
C THR A 86 -9.14 9.60 -0.74
N ALA A 87 -10.10 10.39 -0.24
CA ALA A 87 -11.44 10.47 -0.80
C ALA A 87 -11.44 10.98 -2.25
N GLU A 88 -10.51 11.87 -2.61
CA GLU A 88 -10.39 12.38 -3.98
C GLU A 88 -9.96 11.28 -4.98
N TYR A 89 -9.27 10.24 -4.51
CA TYR A 89 -8.80 9.14 -5.35
C TYR A 89 -9.87 8.10 -5.66
N GLN A 90 -11.13 8.34 -5.29
CA GLN A 90 -12.25 7.66 -5.94
C GLN A 90 -12.27 7.97 -7.45
N ASP A 91 -11.70 9.12 -7.87
CA ASP A 91 -11.39 9.42 -9.27
C ASP A 91 -9.95 8.99 -9.60
N THR A 92 -9.82 8.04 -10.52
CA THR A 92 -8.52 7.53 -10.98
C THR A 92 -7.69 8.61 -11.68
N GLU A 93 -8.31 9.60 -12.33
CA GLU A 93 -7.57 10.68 -12.98
C GLU A 93 -7.00 11.66 -11.95
N ALA A 94 -7.67 11.87 -10.81
CA ALA A 94 -7.11 12.62 -9.69
C ALA A 94 -5.88 11.91 -9.10
N ALA A 95 -5.95 10.58 -8.92
CA ALA A 95 -4.80 9.79 -8.47
C ALA A 95 -3.62 9.89 -9.46
N ARG A 96 -3.89 9.76 -10.76
CA ARG A 96 -2.84 9.90 -11.80
C ARG A 96 -2.24 11.31 -11.82
N ALA A 97 -3.06 12.34 -11.63
CA ALA A 97 -2.60 13.72 -11.54
C ALA A 97 -1.70 13.96 -10.31
N ASP A 98 -1.91 13.25 -9.20
CA ASP A 98 -1.05 13.29 -8.00
C ASP A 98 0.17 12.35 -8.09
N GLY A 99 0.41 11.75 -9.26
CA GLY A 99 1.61 10.96 -9.55
C GLY A 99 1.51 9.46 -9.24
N TYR A 100 0.30 8.94 -8.99
CA TYR A 100 0.07 7.50 -8.94
C TYR A 100 0.06 6.89 -10.35
N ALA A 101 0.82 5.82 -10.57
CA ALA A 101 0.88 5.10 -11.84
C ALA A 101 0.44 3.64 -11.67
N VAL A 102 -0.24 3.08 -12.67
CA VAL A 102 -0.62 1.64 -12.66
C VAL A 102 0.64 0.77 -12.52
N LEU A 103 0.57 -0.20 -11.61
CA LEU A 103 1.65 -1.12 -11.26
C LEU A 103 1.21 -2.56 -11.52
N GLY A 104 1.35 -3.02 -12.76
CA GLY A 104 1.13 -4.42 -13.11
C GLY A 104 -0.32 -4.78 -13.42
N PRO A 105 -0.58 -6.07 -13.66
CA PRO A 105 -1.90 -6.58 -14.00
C PRO A 105 -2.84 -6.58 -12.78
N TYR A 106 -4.12 -6.93 -13.02
CA TYR A 106 -5.05 -7.18 -11.93
C TYR A 106 -4.57 -8.35 -11.06
N MET A 107 -4.60 -8.15 -9.74
CA MET A 107 -4.24 -9.15 -8.76
C MET A 107 -5.50 -9.70 -8.08
N ASP A 108 -5.71 -11.02 -8.14
CA ASP A 108 -6.90 -11.69 -7.62
C ASP A 108 -7.16 -11.35 -6.15
N GLY A 109 -8.32 -10.73 -5.90
CA GLY A 109 -8.73 -10.31 -4.56
C GLY A 109 -8.01 -9.06 -4.03
N MET A 110 -7.06 -8.47 -4.76
CA MET A 110 -6.37 -7.25 -4.34
C MET A 110 -6.75 -6.04 -5.19
N GLY A 111 -6.94 -6.22 -6.50
CA GLY A 111 -7.27 -5.14 -7.43
C GLY A 111 -6.15 -4.81 -8.42
N TRP A 112 -6.32 -3.71 -9.15
CA TRP A 112 -5.22 -3.04 -9.85
C TRP A 112 -4.51 -2.10 -8.89
N HIS A 113 -3.20 -2.27 -8.76
CA HIS A 113 -2.36 -1.42 -7.94
C HIS A 113 -1.94 -0.16 -8.70
N PHE A 114 -1.98 0.96 -8.01
CA PHE A 114 -1.46 2.23 -8.48
C PHE A 114 -0.44 2.70 -7.45
N ILE A 115 0.79 2.95 -7.88
CA ILE A 115 1.92 3.29 -7.01
C ILE A 115 2.34 4.74 -7.18
N ASN A 116 2.60 5.42 -6.05
CA ASN A 116 3.33 6.67 -6.00
C ASN A 116 4.76 6.40 -5.52
N GLN A 117 5.72 6.36 -6.46
CA GLN A 117 7.13 6.09 -6.13
C GLN A 117 7.76 7.19 -5.25
N GLY A 118 7.22 8.40 -5.32
CA GLY A 118 7.60 9.51 -4.45
C GLY A 118 7.29 9.20 -3.00
N TYR A 119 6.08 8.71 -2.70
CA TYR A 119 5.69 8.30 -1.35
C TYR A 119 6.41 7.04 -0.87
N VAL A 120 6.72 6.07 -1.75
CA VAL A 120 7.60 4.94 -1.36
C VAL A 120 8.99 5.46 -0.95
N SER A 121 9.53 6.41 -1.71
CA SER A 121 10.83 7.02 -1.43
C SER A 121 10.79 7.88 -0.16
N GLU A 122 9.72 8.65 0.06
CA GLU A 122 9.50 9.42 1.29
C GLU A 122 9.44 8.47 2.50
N ALA A 123 8.64 7.40 2.42
CA ALA A 123 8.51 6.39 3.46
C ALA A 123 9.86 5.76 3.84
N ALA A 124 10.70 5.45 2.84
CA ALA A 124 12.03 4.90 3.08
C ALA A 124 12.98 5.87 3.81
N ASN A 125 12.76 7.18 3.69
CA ASN A 125 13.66 8.21 4.23
C ASN A 125 13.18 8.76 5.58
N THR A 126 11.88 8.96 5.73
CA THR A 126 11.27 9.65 6.88
C THR A 126 10.26 8.79 7.64
N GLY A 127 9.98 7.57 7.18
CA GLY A 127 8.95 6.70 7.74
C GLY A 127 7.59 6.90 7.06
N LEU A 128 6.70 5.93 7.26
CA LEU A 128 5.34 5.94 6.69
C LEU A 128 4.49 7.06 7.28
N THR A 129 3.67 7.68 6.44
CA THR A 129 2.63 8.63 6.83
C THR A 129 1.28 8.07 6.40
N ARG A 130 0.33 7.94 7.33
CA ARG A 130 -0.97 7.31 7.08
C ARG A 130 -1.76 8.02 5.97
N GLU A 131 -1.73 9.33 5.99
CA GLU A 131 -2.47 10.18 5.04
C GLU A 131 -1.81 10.25 3.65
N LYS A 132 -0.66 9.59 3.45
CA LYS A 132 0.05 9.51 2.16
C LYS A 132 0.35 8.05 1.81
N PRO A 133 -0.66 7.20 1.56
CA PRO A 133 -0.42 5.81 1.25
C PRO A 133 0.34 5.68 -0.08
N PRO A 134 1.48 4.98 -0.13
CA PRO A 134 2.24 4.81 -1.36
C PRO A 134 1.53 4.01 -2.46
N LEU A 135 0.50 3.23 -2.12
CA LEU A 135 -0.31 2.51 -3.09
C LEU A 135 -1.82 2.71 -2.87
N LEU A 136 -2.54 2.72 -3.98
CA LEU A 136 -3.99 2.65 -4.09
C LEU A 136 -4.35 1.37 -4.85
N THR A 137 -5.46 0.73 -4.50
CA THR A 137 -5.95 -0.45 -5.22
C THR A 137 -7.38 -0.23 -5.71
N TYR A 138 -7.59 -0.45 -6.99
CA TYR A 138 -8.88 -0.28 -7.63
C TYR A 138 -9.50 -1.62 -8.00
N VAL A 139 -10.81 -1.72 -7.85
CA VAL A 139 -11.62 -2.88 -8.24
C VAL A 139 -12.71 -2.42 -9.20
N ARG A 140 -13.16 -3.27 -10.11
CA ARG A 140 -14.29 -2.93 -10.98
C ARG A 140 -15.60 -3.17 -10.22
N THR A 141 -16.53 -2.27 -10.45
CA THR A 141 -17.90 -2.31 -9.94
C THR A 141 -18.86 -2.10 -11.12
N GLY A 142 -20.16 -2.16 -10.86
CA GLY A 142 -21.18 -1.86 -11.89
C GLY A 142 -21.08 -0.44 -12.46
N ASP A 143 -20.48 0.49 -11.71
CA ASP A 143 -20.37 1.91 -12.07
C ASP A 143 -18.97 2.29 -12.61
N GLY A 144 -18.09 1.30 -12.81
CA GLY A 144 -16.69 1.51 -13.24
C GLY A 144 -15.70 1.13 -12.16
N LEU A 145 -14.49 1.69 -12.22
CA LEU A 145 -13.49 1.50 -11.17
C LEU A 145 -13.90 2.22 -9.89
N ALA A 146 -13.67 1.58 -8.75
CA ALA A 146 -13.80 2.16 -7.43
C ALA A 146 -12.53 1.92 -6.64
N LEU A 147 -12.15 2.86 -5.79
CA LEU A 147 -11.06 2.67 -4.84
C LEU A 147 -11.52 1.63 -3.81
N GLY A 148 -10.86 0.48 -3.76
CA GLY A 148 -11.20 -0.62 -2.85
C GLY A 148 -10.44 -0.53 -1.54
N SER A 149 -9.12 -0.49 -1.65
CA SER A 149 -8.20 -0.41 -0.50
C SER A 149 -7.04 0.52 -0.79
N ILE A 150 -6.37 0.95 0.28
CA ILE A 150 -5.05 1.59 0.20
C ILE A 150 -4.01 0.58 0.68
N GLU A 151 -2.77 0.74 0.23
CA GLU A 151 -1.68 -0.14 0.66
C GLU A 151 -0.44 0.69 1.03
N TYR A 152 0.10 0.39 2.21
CA TYR A 152 1.38 0.94 2.64
C TYR A 152 2.50 0.06 2.13
N ALA A 153 3.52 0.64 1.52
CA ALA A 153 4.71 -0.07 1.13
C ALA A 153 5.97 0.70 1.52
N VAL A 154 6.93 -0.03 2.08
CA VAL A 154 8.24 0.51 2.47
C VAL A 154 9.32 -0.53 2.20
N PRO A 155 10.50 -0.15 1.68
CA PRO A 155 11.58 -1.10 1.48
C PRO A 155 11.96 -1.82 2.77
N VAL A 156 12.13 -3.14 2.71
CA VAL A 156 12.49 -3.95 3.90
C VAL A 156 13.75 -3.42 4.59
N ASP A 157 14.74 -2.99 3.80
CA ASP A 157 16.02 -2.45 4.33
C ASP A 157 15.89 -1.06 4.98
N ALA A 158 14.72 -0.40 4.89
CA ALA A 158 14.49 0.93 5.43
C ALA A 158 13.81 0.93 6.81
N VAL A 159 13.29 -0.21 7.26
CA VAL A 159 12.47 -0.33 8.47
C VAL A 159 12.89 -1.52 9.32
N ASP A 160 12.63 -1.43 10.62
CA ASP A 160 12.78 -2.57 11.52
C ASP A 160 11.62 -3.57 11.33
N SER A 161 11.77 -4.80 11.84
CA SER A 161 10.80 -5.88 11.61
C SER A 161 9.41 -5.63 12.21
N GLU A 162 9.32 -4.79 13.23
CA GLU A 162 8.11 -4.46 13.99
C GLU A 162 7.54 -3.11 13.49
N LEU A 163 6.85 -3.17 12.34
CA LEU A 163 6.02 -2.06 11.89
C LEU A 163 4.69 -2.10 12.62
N ASP A 164 4.27 -0.93 13.09
CA ASP A 164 3.00 -0.70 13.76
C ASP A 164 2.54 0.72 13.36
N LEU A 165 1.51 0.81 12.53
CA LEU A 165 1.07 2.06 11.91
C LEU A 165 -0.25 2.58 12.48
N PHE A 166 -1.10 1.70 12.98
CA PHE A 166 -2.43 1.96 13.50
C PHE A 166 -2.54 1.50 14.95
N ALA A 167 -3.26 2.25 15.78
CA ALA A 167 -3.46 1.92 17.20
C ALA A 167 -4.50 0.80 17.37
N ASP A 168 -4.13 -0.41 16.94
CA ASP A 168 -5.02 -1.55 16.78
C ASP A 168 -4.93 -2.55 17.96
N GLU A 169 -4.10 -2.27 18.95
CA GLU A 169 -3.78 -3.19 20.02
C GLU A 169 -4.98 -3.41 20.94
N GLY A 170 -5.30 -4.68 21.15
CA GLY A 170 -6.48 -5.12 21.88
C GLY A 170 -7.78 -5.02 21.07
N THR A 171 -7.77 -4.35 19.92
CA THR A 171 -8.94 -4.29 19.02
C THR A 171 -9.09 -5.62 18.26
N PRO A 172 -10.27 -5.91 17.67
CA PRO A 172 -10.43 -7.10 16.82
C PRO A 172 -9.75 -6.94 15.45
N PHE A 173 -9.18 -5.77 15.16
CA PHE A 173 -8.43 -5.50 13.94
C PHE A 173 -6.94 -5.64 14.30
N THR A 174 -6.19 -6.42 13.53
CA THR A 174 -4.75 -6.55 13.72
C THR A 174 -4.06 -6.41 12.38
N GLU A 175 -3.09 -5.50 12.30
CA GLU A 175 -2.24 -5.30 11.14
C GLU A 175 -1.58 -6.61 10.74
N THR A 176 -1.69 -6.96 9.47
CA THR A 176 -1.04 -8.13 8.91
C THR A 176 -0.08 -7.66 7.82
N TRP A 177 1.14 -7.33 8.23
CA TRP A 177 2.19 -6.92 7.30
C TRP A 177 2.71 -8.09 6.48
N GLY A 178 2.55 -8.00 5.16
CA GLY A 178 3.13 -8.91 4.18
C GLY A 178 4.55 -8.52 3.76
N THR A 179 5.08 -9.32 2.83
CA THR A 179 6.30 -9.04 2.09
C THR A 179 6.00 -9.17 0.60
N HIS A 180 6.27 -8.11 -0.15
CA HIS A 180 6.28 -8.15 -1.61
C HIS A 180 7.73 -8.29 -2.09
N HIS A 181 8.02 -9.35 -2.83
CA HIS A 181 9.36 -9.61 -3.35
C HIS A 181 9.83 -8.51 -4.30
N ALA A 182 11.16 -8.35 -4.41
CA ALA A 182 11.75 -7.46 -5.41
C ALA A 182 11.35 -7.92 -6.82
N ALA A 183 10.70 -7.03 -7.58
CA ALA A 183 10.16 -7.34 -8.89
C ALA A 183 10.47 -6.24 -9.91
N THR A 184 10.40 -6.63 -11.19
CA THR A 184 10.34 -5.70 -12.32
C THR A 184 9.02 -5.92 -13.05
N HIS A 185 8.19 -4.88 -13.03
CA HIS A 185 6.96 -4.77 -13.79
C HIS A 185 7.29 -4.15 -15.16
N VAL A 186 6.95 -4.87 -16.21
CA VAL A 186 7.24 -4.48 -17.60
C VAL A 186 5.91 -4.25 -18.30
N PHE A 187 5.76 -3.08 -18.91
CA PHE A 187 4.63 -2.77 -19.79
C PHE A 187 5.10 -2.73 -21.24
N ALA A 188 4.34 -3.38 -22.12
CA ALA A 188 4.53 -3.28 -23.56
C ALA A 188 3.24 -3.58 -24.31
N THR A 189 2.83 -2.65 -25.15
CA THR A 189 1.76 -2.83 -26.14
C THR A 189 2.28 -3.58 -27.37
N PRO A 190 1.42 -4.29 -28.13
CA PRO A 190 1.85 -4.96 -29.36
C PRO A 190 2.31 -4.00 -30.48
N ASP A 191 1.71 -2.80 -30.54
CA ASP A 191 1.75 -1.95 -31.74
C ASP A 191 2.40 -0.57 -31.54
N SER A 192 2.99 -0.28 -30.38
CA SER A 192 3.52 1.07 -30.09
C SER A 192 4.94 1.09 -29.52
N MET A 193 5.58 2.25 -29.64
CA MET A 193 6.84 2.60 -28.97
C MET A 193 6.60 3.86 -28.13
N GLN A 194 5.62 3.80 -27.23
CA GLN A 194 5.34 4.92 -26.33
C GLN A 194 6.17 4.72 -25.06
N ARG A 195 7.12 5.64 -24.83
CA ARG A 195 8.09 5.50 -23.72
C ARG A 195 7.64 6.19 -22.43
N ASP A 196 6.44 6.76 -22.42
CA ASP A 196 5.86 7.48 -21.29
C ASP A 196 4.57 6.78 -20.86
N ALA A 197 4.50 6.37 -19.59
CA ALA A 197 3.29 5.73 -19.06
C ALA A 197 2.07 6.67 -19.10
N ASN A 198 2.29 7.99 -19.04
CA ASN A 198 1.22 8.99 -19.02
C ASN A 198 0.58 9.22 -20.39
N SER A 199 1.19 8.74 -21.49
CA SER A 199 0.61 8.90 -22.81
C SER A 199 -0.43 7.83 -23.16
N PHE A 200 -0.55 6.78 -22.34
CA PHE A 200 -1.58 5.76 -22.47
C PHE A 200 -2.88 6.16 -21.77
N ASP A 201 -4.01 5.81 -22.40
CA ASP A 201 -5.30 5.83 -21.72
C ASP A 201 -5.36 4.74 -20.64
N LEU A 202 -6.27 4.92 -19.69
CA LEU A 202 -6.34 4.06 -18.52
C LEU A 202 -6.72 2.61 -18.88
N GLU A 203 -7.65 2.37 -19.81
CA GLU A 203 -8.04 1.00 -20.16
C GLU A 203 -6.87 0.22 -20.80
N THR A 204 -6.04 0.90 -21.60
CA THR A 204 -4.79 0.32 -22.13
C THR A 204 -3.82 -0.07 -21.01
N LEU A 205 -3.68 0.78 -19.98
CA LEU A 205 -2.85 0.48 -18.80
C LEU A 205 -3.43 -0.64 -17.93
N LEU A 206 -4.75 -0.83 -17.88
CA LEU A 206 -5.38 -1.88 -17.07
C LEU A 206 -5.43 -3.23 -17.79
N THR A 207 -5.09 -3.28 -19.07
CA THR A 207 -5.10 -4.50 -19.87
C THR A 207 -3.96 -5.42 -19.42
N SER A 208 -4.30 -6.51 -18.72
CA SER A 208 -3.34 -7.46 -18.18
C SER A 208 -2.37 -8.01 -19.24
N GLU A 209 -2.83 -8.24 -20.47
CA GLU A 209 -2.00 -8.74 -21.58
C GLU A 209 -0.88 -7.78 -22.02
N ASN A 210 -0.85 -6.54 -21.53
CA ASN A 210 0.24 -5.60 -21.77
C ASN A 210 1.31 -5.64 -20.66
N TRP A 211 1.04 -6.34 -19.56
CA TRP A 211 1.95 -6.43 -18.42
C TRP A 211 2.68 -7.76 -18.37
N SER A 212 3.88 -7.72 -17.83
CA SER A 212 4.60 -8.89 -17.36
C SER A 212 5.33 -8.51 -16.08
N GLU A 213 5.23 -9.35 -15.05
CA GLU A 213 6.02 -9.21 -13.83
C GLU A 213 6.93 -10.42 -13.70
N TYR A 214 8.15 -10.21 -13.19
CA TYR A 214 8.98 -11.31 -12.77
C TYR A 214 9.87 -10.96 -11.59
N THR A 215 10.17 -12.02 -10.83
CA THR A 215 11.12 -12.05 -9.73
C THR A 215 12.24 -13.06 -10.05
N PRO A 216 13.52 -12.77 -9.77
CA PRO A 216 14.02 -11.53 -9.17
C PRO A 216 13.96 -10.33 -10.14
N ALA A 217 13.91 -9.13 -9.56
CA ALA A 217 13.98 -7.87 -10.30
C ALA A 217 15.19 -7.83 -11.26
N ASP A 218 14.98 -7.23 -12.43
CA ASP A 218 15.98 -7.02 -13.48
C ASP A 218 16.07 -5.53 -13.82
N ALA A 219 16.94 -4.83 -13.09
CA ALA A 219 17.18 -3.41 -13.28
C ALA A 219 17.92 -3.07 -14.59
N SER A 220 18.24 -4.06 -15.43
CA SER A 220 18.90 -3.81 -16.72
C SER A 220 17.91 -3.48 -17.84
N LEU A 221 16.63 -3.82 -17.68
CA LEU A 221 15.59 -3.56 -18.68
C LEU A 221 15.21 -2.07 -18.70
N SER A 222 15.12 -1.48 -19.89
CA SER A 222 14.77 -0.07 -20.08
C SER A 222 13.73 0.14 -21.18
N PRO A 223 12.99 1.27 -21.16
CA PRO A 223 12.15 1.70 -22.28
C PRO A 223 12.89 1.67 -23.63
N GLY A 224 12.33 0.97 -24.61
CA GLY A 224 12.88 0.79 -25.95
C GLY A 224 13.68 -0.51 -26.17
N ASP A 225 14.01 -1.25 -25.11
CA ASP A 225 14.62 -2.57 -25.25
C ASP A 225 13.60 -3.56 -25.86
N THR A 226 14.09 -4.54 -26.61
CA THR A 226 13.26 -5.68 -27.05
C THR A 226 13.43 -6.85 -26.10
N THR A 227 12.34 -7.42 -25.61
CA THR A 227 12.37 -8.57 -24.71
C THR A 227 11.30 -9.60 -25.07
N THR A 228 11.54 -10.87 -24.72
CA THR A 228 10.61 -11.98 -24.95
C THR A 228 10.10 -12.50 -23.62
N LEU A 229 8.85 -12.15 -23.30
CA LEU A 229 8.20 -12.40 -22.01
C LEU A 229 6.86 -13.10 -22.17
N ASN A 230 6.36 -13.67 -21.08
CA ASN A 230 5.00 -14.16 -20.92
C ASN A 230 4.16 -12.97 -20.43
N TRP A 231 3.38 -12.41 -21.35
CA TRP A 231 2.54 -11.24 -21.11
C TRP A 231 1.20 -11.67 -20.50
N GLY A 232 0.58 -10.84 -19.67
CA GLY A 232 -0.59 -11.22 -18.88
C GLY A 232 -0.26 -12.08 -17.65
N SER A 233 1.00 -12.11 -17.21
CA SER A 233 1.45 -13.05 -16.19
C SER A 233 2.48 -12.49 -15.23
N THR A 234 2.39 -12.92 -13.97
CA THR A 234 3.40 -12.72 -12.91
C THR A 234 4.51 -13.78 -12.92
N THR A 235 4.43 -14.77 -13.81
CA THR A 235 5.51 -15.75 -14.04
C THR A 235 6.58 -15.27 -15.02
N GLY A 236 6.26 -14.23 -15.80
CA GLY A 236 7.15 -13.47 -16.67
C GLY A 236 8.05 -14.25 -17.62
N LYS A 237 9.29 -14.58 -17.25
CA LYS A 237 10.32 -15.11 -18.17
C LYS A 237 10.13 -16.59 -18.56
N GLN A 238 9.08 -17.26 -18.07
CA GLN A 238 8.85 -18.70 -18.27
C GLN A 238 7.53 -18.96 -19.04
N GLY A 239 7.48 -20.08 -19.77
CA GLY A 239 6.29 -20.50 -20.55
C GLY A 239 6.33 -20.06 -22.01
N GLU A 240 5.16 -19.95 -22.63
CA GLU A 240 5.00 -19.36 -23.97
C GLU A 240 5.26 -17.86 -23.90
N ARG A 241 6.06 -17.35 -24.84
CA ARG A 241 6.56 -15.97 -24.78
C ARG A 241 6.55 -15.35 -26.17
N THR A 242 6.26 -14.06 -26.21
CA THR A 242 6.30 -13.27 -27.43
C THR A 242 7.20 -12.06 -27.25
N MET A 243 7.88 -11.67 -28.32
CA MET A 243 8.79 -10.52 -28.30
C MET A 243 7.99 -9.22 -28.43
N ARG A 244 8.27 -8.24 -27.55
CA ARG A 244 7.77 -6.87 -27.68
C ARG A 244 8.87 -5.86 -27.36
N THR A 245 8.68 -4.63 -27.81
CA THR A 245 9.48 -3.48 -27.37
C THR A 245 8.91 -2.98 -26.05
N VAL A 246 9.76 -2.82 -25.05
CA VAL A 246 9.39 -2.31 -23.73
C VAL A 246 8.96 -0.86 -23.87
N ASP A 247 7.74 -0.55 -23.43
CA ASP A 247 7.23 0.82 -23.38
C ASP A 247 7.74 1.49 -22.11
N PHE A 248 7.52 0.88 -20.94
CA PHE A 248 8.11 1.34 -19.68
C PHE A 248 8.28 0.21 -18.66
N VAL A 249 9.03 0.51 -17.60
CA VAL A 249 9.31 -0.42 -16.49
C VAL A 249 9.12 0.25 -15.15
N ILE A 250 8.68 -0.52 -14.15
CA ILE A 250 8.72 -0.14 -12.75
C ILE A 250 9.47 -1.24 -12.01
N THR A 251 10.59 -0.88 -11.37
CA THR A 251 11.40 -1.81 -10.58
C THR A 251 11.47 -1.33 -9.14
N HIS A 252 11.25 -2.24 -8.20
CA HIS A 252 11.33 -1.95 -6.78
C HIS A 252 12.09 -3.06 -6.02
N PRO A 253 12.72 -2.73 -4.88
CA PRO A 253 13.32 -3.74 -4.00
C PRO A 253 12.23 -4.56 -3.30
N GLU A 254 12.63 -5.43 -2.39
CA GLU A 254 11.69 -6.10 -1.48
C GLU A 254 11.01 -5.07 -0.59
N LEU A 255 9.68 -5.17 -0.46
CA LEU A 255 8.84 -4.23 0.28
C LEU A 255 8.14 -4.98 1.43
N ARG A 256 8.02 -4.33 2.59
CA ARG A 256 6.98 -4.65 3.56
C ARG A 256 5.70 -3.96 3.12
N THR A 257 4.60 -4.69 3.11
CA THR A 257 3.32 -4.15 2.65
C THR A 257 2.18 -4.38 3.63
N LEU A 258 1.21 -3.48 3.65
CA LEU A 258 -0.01 -3.59 4.46
C LEU A 258 -1.21 -3.06 3.66
N HIS A 259 -2.12 -3.96 3.28
CA HIS A 259 -3.43 -3.59 2.73
C HIS A 259 -4.36 -3.09 3.82
N VAL A 260 -5.14 -2.04 3.50
CA VAL A 260 -6.16 -1.49 4.39
C VAL A 260 -7.44 -1.18 3.59
N TRP A 261 -8.45 -2.01 3.78
CA TRP A 261 -9.76 -1.96 3.11
C TRP A 261 -10.69 -0.95 3.78
N LEU A 262 -10.46 0.34 3.53
CA LEU A 262 -11.27 1.43 4.11
C LEU A 262 -12.37 1.93 3.18
N HIS A 263 -12.24 1.74 1.87
CA HIS A 263 -13.21 2.26 0.90
C HIS A 263 -14.20 1.19 0.43
N THR A 264 -13.96 -0.07 0.77
CA THR A 264 -14.87 -1.17 0.51
C THR A 264 -14.81 -2.19 1.64
N ASP A 265 -15.97 -2.70 2.04
CA ASP A 265 -16.08 -3.76 3.05
C ASP A 265 -15.34 -5.03 2.63
N ASN A 266 -14.49 -5.55 3.53
CA ASN A 266 -13.82 -6.84 3.37
C ASN A 266 -14.30 -7.83 4.46
N PRO A 267 -14.96 -8.95 4.08
CA PRO A 267 -15.45 -9.93 5.05
C PRO A 267 -14.32 -10.68 5.79
N LYS A 268 -13.07 -10.60 5.32
CA LYS A 268 -11.90 -11.14 6.03
C LYS A 268 -11.29 -10.15 7.04
N GLY A 269 -11.76 -8.90 7.08
CA GLY A 269 -11.25 -7.84 7.95
C GLY A 269 -10.54 -6.73 7.19
N VAL A 270 -10.41 -5.56 7.84
CA VAL A 270 -9.86 -4.33 7.24
C VAL A 270 -8.39 -4.47 6.82
N PHE A 271 -7.59 -5.24 7.55
CA PHE A 271 -6.17 -5.47 7.26
C PHE A 271 -5.87 -6.76 6.50
N ALA A 272 -6.89 -7.44 5.99
CA ALA A 272 -6.67 -8.65 5.20
C ALA A 272 -6.02 -8.30 3.85
N GLU A 273 -4.98 -9.04 3.47
CA GLU A 273 -4.26 -8.85 2.19
C GLU A 273 -5.20 -8.94 0.97
N THR A 274 -6.17 -9.86 1.01
CA THR A 274 -7.13 -10.07 -0.08
C THR A 274 -8.58 -9.89 0.39
N ASN A 275 -9.43 -9.45 -0.53
CA ASN A 275 -10.87 -9.41 -0.38
C ASN A 275 -11.52 -10.45 -1.31
N PRO A 276 -12.18 -11.50 -0.76
CA PRO A 276 -12.74 -12.58 -1.56
C PRO A 276 -13.91 -12.15 -2.46
N ARG A 277 -14.45 -10.93 -2.28
CA ARG A 277 -15.48 -10.39 -3.18
C ARG A 277 -14.94 -9.97 -4.55
N PHE A 278 -13.62 -9.86 -4.66
CA PHE A 278 -12.90 -9.43 -5.86
C PHE A 278 -11.89 -10.49 -6.33
N ALA A 279 -12.00 -11.72 -5.81
CA ALA A 279 -11.32 -12.87 -6.37
C ALA A 279 -12.04 -13.26 -7.68
N ASP A 280 -11.29 -13.75 -8.67
CA ASP A 280 -11.72 -14.06 -10.04
C ASP A 280 -11.46 -12.92 -11.06
N GLY A 281 -10.18 -12.67 -11.35
CA GLY A 281 -9.55 -12.76 -12.67
C GLY A 281 -9.83 -11.71 -13.75
N ASP A 282 -10.96 -11.00 -13.72
CA ASP A 282 -11.27 -9.98 -14.73
C ASP A 282 -11.74 -8.64 -14.13
N GLY A 283 -11.57 -8.49 -12.82
CA GLY A 283 -12.01 -7.30 -12.10
C GLY A 283 -13.49 -7.31 -11.73
N GLY A 284 -14.22 -8.41 -11.88
CA GLY A 284 -15.53 -8.57 -11.26
C GLY A 284 -16.70 -8.68 -12.24
N HIS A 285 -16.62 -9.55 -13.24
CA HIS A 285 -17.82 -10.10 -13.85
C HIS A 285 -18.41 -11.24 -13.01
N HIS A 286 -18.85 -10.93 -11.78
CA HIS A 286 -19.83 -11.80 -11.13
C HIS A 286 -21.19 -11.61 -11.82
N HIS A 287 -21.54 -12.55 -12.70
CA HIS A 287 -22.92 -12.76 -13.14
C HIS A 287 -23.80 -12.91 -11.89
N GLY A 288 -24.61 -11.89 -11.62
CA GLY A 288 -25.60 -11.92 -10.55
C GLY A 288 -26.45 -13.18 -10.62
N GLY A 289 -26.56 -13.86 -9.48
CA GLY A 289 -27.38 -15.05 -9.31
C GLY A 289 -28.84 -14.79 -9.68
N GLY A 290 -29.25 -15.32 -10.83
CA GLY A 290 -30.65 -15.54 -11.16
C GLY A 290 -31.13 -16.83 -10.51
N GLY A 291 -31.72 -16.72 -9.32
CA GLY A 291 -32.50 -17.78 -8.69
C GLY A 291 -33.69 -18.17 -9.57
N GLY A 292 -33.50 -19.14 -10.46
CA GLY A 292 -34.55 -19.81 -11.22
C GLY A 292 -35.02 -21.06 -10.48
N HIS A 293 -36.04 -20.92 -9.63
CA HIS A 293 -36.81 -22.06 -9.13
C HIS A 293 -37.44 -22.82 -10.32
N HIS A 294 -36.80 -23.91 -10.76
CA HIS A 294 -37.49 -24.91 -11.57
C HIS A 294 -38.39 -25.75 -10.67
N ARG A 295 -39.61 -25.24 -10.43
CA ARG A 295 -40.72 -26.02 -9.91
C ARG A 295 -41.30 -26.82 -11.08
N THR A 296 -40.91 -28.08 -11.20
CA THR A 296 -41.56 -29.06 -12.07
C THR A 296 -42.95 -29.36 -11.52
N THR A 297 -43.98 -28.71 -12.07
CA THR A 297 -45.36 -29.19 -11.94
C THR A 297 -45.60 -30.29 -12.96
N HIS A 298 -45.75 -31.51 -12.47
CA HIS A 298 -46.48 -32.56 -13.19
C HIS A 298 -47.92 -32.10 -13.42
N GLN A 299 -48.35 -32.05 -14.68
CA GLN A 299 -49.75 -32.32 -15.02
C GLN A 299 -49.76 -33.43 -16.06
N GLY A 300 -50.45 -34.51 -15.69
CA GLY A 300 -50.77 -35.60 -16.58
C GLY A 300 -51.94 -35.23 -17.48
N SER A 301 -51.96 -35.90 -18.63
CA SER A 301 -53.16 -36.36 -19.33
C SER A 301 -52.76 -37.65 -20.05
#